data_AF-A0A133V621-F1
#
_entry.id   AF-A0A133V621-F1
#
_cell.length_a   1.000
_cell.length_b   1.000
_cell.length_c   1.000
_cell.angle_alpha   90.00
_cell.angle_beta   90.00
_cell.angle_gamma   90.00
#
_symmetry.space_group_name_H-M   'P 1'
#
loop_
_entity.id
_entity.type
_entity.pdbx_description
1 polymer ?
#
loop_
_entity_poly.entity_id
_entity_poly.type
_entity_poly.pdbx_seq_one_letter_code
_entity_poly.pdbx_strand_id
1 'polypeptide(L)'
;FSVNMVSRTIVDWEKVNKVKRKSEELKNKLKKARREGKSKKVHKLMKEQQEFTKKHMGVLFSPMKTMLIIIIPFIIIFQLLSSTYGGWVVAWMPVNLPWPNLNIPLLSRFFPGTVASLSFFGWYLLSYFGFSMTLRRFLIPSK
;
A
#
# COMPACT_ATOMS: atom_id res chain seq x y z
N PHE A 1 -4.43 11.05 -13.62
CA PHE A 1 -3.71 12.30 -13.88
C PHE A 1 -3.72 13.22 -12.64
N SER A 2 -4.90 13.51 -12.06
CA SER A 2 -5.06 14.40 -10.89
C SER A 2 -4.28 13.97 -9.64
N VAL A 3 -4.29 12.67 -9.30
CA VAL A 3 -3.57 12.14 -8.11
C VAL A 3 -2.04 12.30 -8.23
N ASN A 4 -1.49 12.12 -9.43
CA ASN A 4 -0.06 12.30 -9.69
C ASN A 4 0.35 13.79 -9.62
N MET A 5 -0.54 14.69 -9.98
CA MET A 5 -0.30 16.14 -9.93
C MET A 5 -0.39 16.68 -8.49
N VAL A 6 -1.35 16.17 -7.72
CA VAL A 6 -1.49 16.46 -6.28
C VAL A 6 -0.29 15.96 -5.49
N SER A 7 0.19 14.73 -5.76
CA SER A 7 1.36 14.20 -5.06
C SER A 7 2.65 14.97 -5.38
N ARG A 8 2.82 15.46 -6.61
CA ARG A 8 3.98 16.29 -7.00
C ARG A 8 3.98 17.68 -6.39
N THR A 9 2.81 18.23 -6.08
CA THR A 9 2.69 19.57 -5.51
C THR A 9 2.85 19.55 -3.99
N ILE A 10 2.41 18.47 -3.33
CA ILE A 10 2.42 18.35 -1.86
C ILE A 10 3.73 17.77 -1.32
N VAL A 11 4.46 17.00 -2.12
CA VAL A 11 5.70 16.31 -1.71
C VAL A 11 6.91 16.89 -2.42
N ASP A 12 7.92 17.26 -1.63
CA ASP A 12 9.25 17.59 -2.13
C ASP A 12 9.98 16.29 -2.53
N TRP A 13 9.71 15.85 -3.76
CA TRP A 13 10.26 14.61 -4.31
C TRP A 13 11.78 14.63 -4.43
N GLU A 14 12.41 15.79 -4.56
CA GLU A 14 13.87 15.90 -4.58
C GLU A 14 14.46 15.53 -3.22
N LYS A 15 13.91 16.06 -2.13
CA LYS A 15 14.33 15.69 -0.77
C LYS A 15 14.10 14.21 -0.48
N VAL A 16 12.94 13.67 -0.86
CA VAL A 16 12.61 12.25 -0.69
C VAL A 16 13.61 11.37 -1.45
N ASN A 17 13.89 11.70 -2.72
CA ASN A 17 14.80 10.92 -3.56
C ASN A 17 16.25 10.99 -3.05
N LYS A 18 16.70 12.15 -2.57
CA LYS A 18 18.03 12.35 -1.98
C LYS A 18 18.21 11.55 -0.69
N VAL A 19 17.19 11.52 0.18
CA VAL A 19 17.19 10.72 1.41
C VAL A 19 17.19 9.23 1.07
N LYS A 20 16.36 8.81 0.10
CA LYS A 20 16.26 7.41 -0.35
C LYS A 20 17.60 6.91 -0.89
N ARG A 21 18.26 7.69 -1.76
CA ARG A 21 19.57 7.34 -2.33
C ARG A 21 20.64 7.16 -1.24
N LYS A 22 20.71 8.09 -0.29
CA LYS A 22 21.64 7.98 0.85
C LYS A 22 21.34 6.77 1.74
N SER A 23 20.05 6.46 1.97
CA SER A 23 19.64 5.27 2.71
C SER A 23 20.08 3.97 2.02
N GLU A 24 19.94 3.89 0.69
CA GLU A 24 20.42 2.76 -0.11
C GLU A 24 21.95 2.64 -0.10
N GLU A 25 22.68 3.75 -0.20
CA GLU A 25 24.14 3.78 -0.07
C GLU A 25 24.60 3.24 1.30
N LEU A 26 23.96 3.67 2.40
CA LEU A 26 24.22 3.19 3.77
C LEU A 26 23.90 1.69 3.93
N LYS A 27 22.76 1.24 3.39
CA LYS A 27 22.36 -0.17 3.40
C LYS A 27 23.35 -1.05 2.63
N ASN A 28 23.85 -0.57 1.49
CA ASN A 28 24.84 -1.27 0.69
C ASN A 28 26.20 -1.36 1.42
N LYS A 29 26.63 -0.28 2.08
CA LYS A 29 27.85 -0.27 2.93
C LYS A 29 27.71 -1.25 4.10
N LEU A 30 26.55 -1.30 4.75
CA LEU A 30 26.26 -2.28 5.80
C LEU A 30 26.31 -3.72 5.30
N LYS A 31 25.72 -3.99 4.13
CA LYS A 31 25.77 -5.33 3.51
C LYS A 31 27.20 -5.76 3.21
N LYS A 32 28.04 -4.85 2.69
CA LYS A 32 29.47 -5.10 2.47
C LYS A 32 30.23 -5.34 3.78
N ALA A 33 30.05 -4.47 4.78
CA ALA A 33 30.71 -4.61 6.09
C ALA A 33 30.30 -5.89 6.83
N ARG A 34 29.06 -6.35 6.67
CA ARG A 34 28.54 -7.60 7.23
C ARG A 34 29.13 -8.83 6.52
N ARG A 35 29.33 -8.76 5.20
CA ARG A 35 30.04 -9.80 4.42
C ARG A 35 31.52 -9.90 4.79
N GLU A 36 32.16 -8.77 5.08
CA GLU A 36 33.57 -8.70 5.50
C GLU A 36 33.80 -9.06 6.98
N GLY A 37 32.77 -9.41 7.76
CA GLY A 37 32.90 -9.84 9.16
C GLY A 37 33.36 -8.76 10.16
N LYS A 38 33.36 -7.48 9.77
CA LYS A 38 33.91 -6.37 10.60
C LYS A 38 32.86 -5.87 11.61
N SER A 39 32.68 -6.60 12.72
CA SER A 39 31.67 -6.30 13.76
C SER A 39 31.67 -4.83 14.25
N LYS A 40 32.84 -4.24 14.52
CA LYS A 40 32.95 -2.82 14.92
C LYS A 40 32.46 -1.84 13.83
N LYS A 41 32.75 -2.12 12.55
CA LYS A 41 32.31 -1.28 11.43
C LYS A 41 30.81 -1.42 11.18
N VAL A 42 30.26 -2.62 11.36
CA VAL A 42 28.81 -2.87 11.28
C VAL A 42 28.08 -2.06 12.34
N HIS A 43 28.54 -2.09 13.60
CA HIS A 43 27.88 -1.34 14.68
C HIS A 43 27.90 0.18 14.44
N LYS A 44 29.03 0.73 13.97
CA LYS A 44 29.15 2.15 13.62
C LYS A 44 28.19 2.55 12.48
N LEU A 45 28.17 1.75 11.40
CA LEU A 45 27.29 2.00 10.25
C LEU A 45 25.81 1.82 10.59
N MET A 46 25.45 0.91 11.50
CA MET A 46 24.08 0.74 11.98
C MET A 46 23.63 1.95 12.77
N LYS A 47 24.49 2.49 13.64
CA LYS A 47 24.20 3.71 14.40
C LYS A 47 24.01 4.90 13.46
N GLU A 48 24.87 5.05 12.46
CA GLU A 48 24.75 6.09 11.43
C GLU A 48 23.46 5.95 10.62
N GLN A 49 23.08 4.74 10.23
CA GLN A 49 21.80 4.47 9.56
C GLN A 49 20.62 4.85 10.45
N GLN A 50 20.66 4.53 11.74
CA GLN A 50 19.59 4.83 12.68
C GLN A 50 19.45 6.34 12.93
N GLU A 51 20.56 7.05 13.13
CA GLU A 51 20.56 8.51 13.27
C GLU A 51 20.10 9.21 11.98
N PHE A 52 20.55 8.73 10.82
CA PHE A 52 20.10 9.22 9.52
C PHE A 52 18.59 9.04 9.34
N THR A 53 18.08 7.85 9.69
CA THR A 53 16.65 7.55 9.59
C THR A 53 15.84 8.43 10.54
N LYS A 54 16.28 8.61 11.79
CA LYS A 54 15.61 9.50 12.76
C LYS A 54 15.55 10.94 12.26
N LYS A 55 16.66 11.49 11.76
CA LYS A 55 16.74 12.86 11.22
C LYS A 55 15.85 13.07 9.99
N HIS A 56 15.69 12.05 9.15
CA HIS A 56 14.92 12.12 7.92
C HIS A 56 13.54 11.45 8.01
N MET A 57 13.11 11.08 9.20
CA MET A 57 11.86 10.37 9.41
C MET A 57 10.68 11.18 8.85
N GLY A 58 10.65 12.49 9.10
CA GLY A 58 9.61 13.39 8.56
C GLY A 58 9.55 13.44 7.04
N VAL A 59 10.69 13.29 6.34
CA VAL A 59 10.75 13.23 4.88
C VAL A 59 10.20 11.90 4.37
N LEU A 60 10.49 10.80 5.08
CA LEU A 60 9.94 9.48 4.77
C LEU A 60 8.42 9.41 5.00
N PHE A 61 7.87 10.18 5.95
CA PHE A 61 6.43 10.28 6.20
C PHE A 61 5.69 11.22 5.23
N SER A 62 6.38 12.05 4.46
CA SER A 62 5.76 12.94 3.46
C SER A 62 4.88 12.19 2.42
N PRO A 63 5.35 11.10 1.78
CA PRO A 63 4.50 10.30 0.91
C PRO A 63 3.36 9.60 1.66
N MET A 64 3.53 9.23 2.94
CA MET A 64 2.45 8.65 3.75
C MET A 64 1.32 9.65 4.03
N LYS A 65 1.65 10.91 4.33
CA LYS A 65 0.65 11.97 4.47
C LYS A 65 -0.16 12.15 3.19
N THR A 66 0.52 12.14 2.05
CA THR A 66 -0.14 12.22 0.74
C THR A 66 -1.05 11.01 0.49
N MET A 67 -0.59 9.81 0.83
CA MET A 67 -1.40 8.60 0.76
C MET A 67 -2.66 8.72 1.63
N LEU A 68 -2.57 9.26 2.85
CA LEU A 68 -3.73 9.49 3.71
C LEU A 68 -4.71 10.49 3.08
N ILE A 69 -4.22 11.59 2.52
CA ILE A 69 -5.06 12.60 1.84
C ILE A 69 -5.83 11.97 0.66
N ILE A 70 -5.27 10.97 -0.01
CA ILE A 70 -5.94 10.25 -1.11
C ILE A 70 -6.88 9.17 -0.59
N ILE A 71 -6.48 8.45 0.46
CA ILE A 71 -7.26 7.34 1.03
C ILE A 71 -8.49 7.82 1.76
N ILE A 72 -8.44 8.94 2.47
CA ILE A 72 -9.58 9.49 3.23
C ILE A 72 -10.81 9.71 2.33
N PRO A 73 -10.75 10.48 1.22
CA PRO A 73 -11.90 10.66 0.34
C PRO A 73 -12.32 9.35 -0.34
N PHE A 74 -11.36 8.46 -0.65
CA PHE A 74 -11.67 7.13 -1.17
C PHE A 74 -12.52 6.32 -0.19
N ILE A 75 -12.13 6.25 1.09
CA ILE A 75 -12.87 5.53 2.13
C ILE A 75 -14.25 6.16 2.34
N ILE A 76 -14.37 7.48 2.33
CA ILE A 76 -15.67 8.17 2.50
C ILE A 76 -16.64 7.79 1.38
N ILE A 77 -16.20 7.88 0.11
CA ILE A 77 -17.01 7.48 -1.04
C ILE A 77 -17.34 6.00 -0.96
N PHE A 78 -16.35 5.17 -0.61
CA PHE A 78 -16.52 3.74 -0.53
C PHE A 78 -17.50 3.33 0.58
N GLN A 79 -17.48 4.01 1.72
CA GLN A 79 -18.43 3.81 2.80
C GLN A 79 -19.83 4.25 2.40
N LEU A 80 -19.98 5.36 1.66
CA LEU A 80 -21.27 5.80 1.14
C LEU A 80 -21.86 4.76 0.17
N LEU A 81 -21.05 4.27 -0.79
CA LEU A 81 -21.45 3.21 -1.73
C LEU A 81 -21.74 1.89 -1.00
N SER A 82 -20.96 1.52 0.01
CA SER A 82 -21.23 0.34 0.83
C SER A 82 -22.50 0.50 1.68
N SER A 83 -22.83 1.72 2.09
CA SER A 83 -24.08 2.00 2.80
C SER A 83 -25.30 1.76 1.90
N THR A 84 -25.23 2.19 0.64
CA THR A 84 -26.33 2.05 -0.32
C THR A 84 -26.44 0.65 -0.92
N TYR A 85 -25.32 0.01 -1.25
CA TYR A 85 -25.28 -1.29 -1.94
C TYR A 85 -24.93 -2.47 -1.03
N GLY A 86 -24.61 -2.25 0.24
CA GLY A 86 -24.17 -3.31 1.16
C GLY A 86 -25.27 -4.26 1.63
N GLY A 87 -26.54 -3.90 1.43
CA GLY A 87 -27.68 -4.80 1.68
C GLY A 87 -28.05 -5.67 0.47
N TRP A 88 -27.41 -5.46 -0.69
CA TRP A 88 -27.76 -6.10 -1.95
C TRP A 88 -26.76 -7.20 -2.28
N VAL A 89 -27.28 -8.38 -2.65
CA VAL A 89 -26.47 -9.44 -3.23
C VAL A 89 -26.16 -9.05 -4.66
N VAL A 90 -24.90 -8.70 -4.93
CA VAL A 90 -24.47 -8.19 -6.24
C VAL A 90 -24.14 -9.31 -7.21
N ALA A 91 -23.61 -10.43 -6.71
CA ALA A 91 -23.35 -11.62 -7.53
C ALA A 91 -23.51 -12.89 -6.71
N TRP A 92 -24.09 -13.92 -7.32
CA TRP A 92 -24.13 -15.27 -6.79
C TRP A 92 -23.00 -16.08 -7.42
N MET A 93 -22.22 -16.77 -6.60
CA MET A 93 -21.11 -17.58 -7.07
C MET A 93 -21.45 -19.07 -6.97
N PRO A 94 -20.96 -19.90 -7.90
CA PRO A 94 -21.20 -21.35 -7.87
C PRO A 94 -20.39 -22.09 -6.79
N VAL A 95 -19.41 -21.43 -6.16
CA VAL A 95 -18.56 -22.00 -5.12
C VAL A 95 -18.57 -21.13 -3.86
N ASN A 96 -18.57 -21.75 -2.67
CA ASN A 96 -18.46 -21.00 -1.42
C ASN A 96 -17.03 -20.51 -1.24
N LEU A 97 -16.83 -19.19 -1.27
CA LEU A 97 -15.52 -18.59 -1.01
C LEU A 97 -15.31 -18.56 0.52
N PRO A 98 -14.27 -19.22 1.07
CA PRO A 98 -13.97 -19.18 2.50
C PRO A 98 -13.40 -17.81 2.85
N TRP A 99 -14.29 -16.83 3.01
CA TRP A 99 -13.94 -15.46 3.30
C TRP A 99 -13.61 -15.32 4.79
N PRO A 100 -12.45 -14.76 5.17
CA PRO A 100 -12.07 -14.62 6.57
C PRO A 100 -13.04 -13.68 7.28
N ASN A 101 -13.62 -14.13 8.39
CA ASN A 101 -14.45 -13.27 9.23
C ASN A 101 -13.52 -12.32 10.03
N LEU A 102 -13.43 -11.07 9.58
CA LEU A 102 -12.69 -10.04 10.30
C LEU A 102 -13.63 -9.36 11.30
N ASN A 103 -13.47 -9.70 12.58
CA ASN A 103 -14.20 -9.08 13.70
C ASN A 103 -13.63 -7.69 14.03
N ILE A 104 -13.62 -6.80 13.04
CA ILE A 104 -13.23 -5.40 13.16
C ILE A 104 -14.49 -4.56 12.94
N PRO A 105 -14.90 -3.65 13.84
CA PRO A 105 -16.20 -2.96 13.75
C PRO A 105 -16.49 -2.24 12.41
N LEU A 106 -15.44 -1.74 11.75
CA LEU A 106 -15.52 -1.09 10.43
C LEU A 106 -15.41 -2.07 9.26
N LEU A 107 -14.79 -3.23 9.47
CA LEU A 107 -14.46 -4.19 8.43
C LEU A 107 -15.38 -5.41 8.42
N SER A 108 -16.07 -5.71 9.52
CA SER A 108 -16.99 -6.84 9.68
C SER A 108 -18.16 -6.78 8.70
N ARG A 109 -18.66 -5.58 8.40
CA ARG A 109 -19.71 -5.35 7.38
C ARG A 109 -19.28 -5.78 5.98
N PHE A 110 -17.98 -5.71 5.69
CA PHE A 110 -17.42 -6.08 4.39
C PHE A 110 -17.02 -7.56 4.32
N PHE A 111 -16.82 -8.20 5.48
CA PHE A 111 -16.27 -9.54 5.67
C PHE A 111 -17.24 -10.41 6.51
N PRO A 112 -18.50 -10.64 6.09
CA PRO A 112 -19.51 -11.33 6.91
C PRO A 112 -19.23 -12.82 7.13
N GLY A 113 -18.24 -13.41 6.45
CA GLY A 113 -17.85 -14.81 6.54
C GLY A 113 -18.08 -15.58 5.23
N THR A 114 -18.16 -16.91 5.31
CA THR A 114 -18.41 -17.77 4.16
C THR A 114 -19.82 -17.55 3.62
N VAL A 115 -19.93 -16.87 2.48
CA VAL A 115 -21.20 -16.60 1.82
C VAL A 115 -21.12 -17.04 0.35
N ALA A 116 -22.17 -17.70 -0.13
CA ALA A 116 -22.37 -18.02 -1.55
C ALA A 116 -22.68 -16.76 -2.40
N SER A 117 -22.95 -15.65 -1.72
CA SER A 117 -23.29 -14.34 -2.29
C SER A 117 -22.16 -13.33 -2.07
N LEU A 118 -21.67 -12.74 -3.16
CA LEU A 118 -20.72 -11.62 -3.10
C LEU A 118 -21.48 -10.34 -2.78
N SER A 119 -21.14 -9.75 -1.63
CA SER A 119 -21.48 -8.35 -1.33
C SER A 119 -20.74 -7.40 -2.28
N PHE A 120 -21.21 -6.15 -2.39
CA PHE A 120 -20.60 -5.10 -3.23
C PHE A 120 -19.07 -5.02 -3.11
N PHE A 121 -18.52 -5.15 -1.90
CA PHE A 121 -17.09 -5.17 -1.64
C PHE A 121 -16.36 -6.31 -2.35
N GLY A 122 -16.87 -7.54 -2.19
CA GLY A 122 -16.27 -8.72 -2.78
C GLY A 122 -16.31 -8.64 -4.31
N TRP A 123 -17.44 -8.16 -4.87
CA TRP A 123 -17.57 -7.94 -6.31
C TRP A 123 -16.59 -6.87 -6.84
N TYR A 124 -16.43 -5.75 -6.13
CA TYR A 124 -15.46 -4.72 -6.46
C TYR A 124 -14.02 -5.27 -6.44
N LEU A 125 -13.67 -6.05 -5.42
CA LEU A 125 -12.35 -6.65 -5.27
C LEU A 125 -12.04 -7.64 -6.41
N LEU A 126 -13.02 -8.47 -6.78
CA LEU A 126 -12.89 -9.43 -7.87
C LEU A 126 -12.77 -8.73 -9.23
N SER A 127 -13.59 -7.71 -9.46
CA SER A 127 -13.52 -6.87 -10.66
C SER A 127 -12.18 -6.15 -10.75
N TYR A 128 -11.69 -5.60 -9.62
CA TYR A 128 -10.40 -4.93 -9.56
C TYR A 128 -9.25 -5.88 -9.89
N PHE A 129 -9.22 -7.09 -9.31
CA PHE A 129 -8.18 -8.06 -9.61
C PHE A 129 -8.25 -8.56 -11.05
N GLY A 130 -9.45 -8.90 -11.55
CA GLY A 130 -9.65 -9.31 -12.93
C GLY A 130 -9.20 -8.22 -13.92
N PHE A 131 -9.64 -6.99 -13.69
CA PHE A 131 -9.25 -5.84 -14.51
C PHE A 131 -7.75 -5.53 -14.39
N SER A 132 -7.15 -5.67 -13.21
CA SER A 132 -5.70 -5.45 -13.01
C SER A 132 -4.86 -6.45 -13.80
N MET A 133 -5.30 -7.70 -13.88
CA MET A 133 -4.63 -8.75 -14.63
C MET A 133 -4.72 -8.48 -16.13
N THR A 134 -5.90 -8.04 -16.60
CA THR A 134 -6.14 -7.66 -18.00
C THR A 134 -5.36 -6.41 -18.40
N LEU A 135 -5.40 -5.35 -17.60
CA LEU A 135 -4.62 -4.12 -17.81
C LEU A 135 -3.13 -4.41 -17.89
N ARG A 136 -2.62 -5.29 -17.03
CA ARG A 136 -1.20 -5.67 -17.04
C ARG A 136 -0.80 -6.34 -18.34
N ARG A 137 -1.67 -7.17 -18.92
CA ARG A 137 -1.44 -7.79 -20.25
C ARG A 137 -1.46 -6.75 -21.38
N PHE A 138 -2.26 -5.69 -21.25
CA PHE A 138 -2.40 -4.67 -22.30
C PHE A 138 -1.27 -3.62 -22.26
N LEU A 139 -0.85 -3.18 -21.07
CA LEU A 139 0.19 -2.16 -20.91
C LEU A 139 1.62 -2.70 -21.00
N ILE A 140 1.84 -4.00 -20.77
CA ILE A 140 3.13 -4.65 -20.95
C ILE A 140 3.03 -5.43 -22.25
N PRO A 141 3.42 -4.86 -23.41
CA PRO A 141 3.47 -5.64 -24.63
C PRO A 141 4.44 -6.79 -24.38
N SER A 142 3.92 -8.01 -24.45
CA SER A 142 4.71 -9.23 -24.41
C SER A 142 5.76 -9.12 -25.51
N LYS A 143 7.03 -8.99 -25.12
CA LYS A 143 8.13 -9.54 -25.92
C LYS A 143 8.28 -11.00 -25.55
#